data_AF-A0A1U7NP64-F1
#
_entry.id   AF-A0A1U7NP64-F1
#
_cell.length_a   1.000
_cell.length_b   1.000
_cell.length_c   1.000
_cell.angle_alpha   90.00
_cell.angle_beta   90.00
_cell.angle_gamma   90.00
#
_symmetry.space_group_name_H-M   'P 1'
#
loop_
_entity.id
_entity.type
_entity.pdbx_description
1 polymer ?
#
loop_
_entity_poly.entity_id
_entity_poly.type
_entity_poly.pdbx_seq_one_letter_code
_entity_poly.pdbx_strand_id
1 'polypeptide(L)'
;MKAVDLSGKRFGKLTVLKKTEQKRKGSFLWLCRCDCGNEILLERYKIERELVHSCGCSRTSSIDLTGKKIGKLTVIRKLNEKKGSNYLWLCRCDCGNEIKVPTSHLTRNNPTSSCGCSKGKKSEDISNQKFGRLLAICPTEKRLAGSVVWECVCDCGNRIEVSLNQLKSGNVKSCGCLVHEHDPKETLHYVEQTCVESLRSKEVRKDNTSGCTGVRKQKGKWIAQISFQKVRYFLGAFEKKEDAIFVRKQAEHLLHDSFVDAYDKWSRKDLEYKEKHPFKIVVSGSNIDDFEVKFSNEESDGLFIYRGMNEKESKQRKQDRCLVLAG
;
A
#
# COMPACT_ATOMS: atom_id res chain seq x y z
N MET A 1 -50.17 44.40 11.03
CA MET A 1 -48.97 45.27 11.07
C MET A 1 -48.53 45.54 9.64
N LYS A 2 -48.35 46.82 9.27
CA LYS A 2 -48.00 47.25 7.90
C LYS A 2 -46.73 46.51 7.41
N ALA A 3 -46.77 45.99 6.19
CA ALA A 3 -45.61 45.39 5.56
C ALA A 3 -44.60 46.51 5.28
N VAL A 4 -43.59 46.63 6.15
CA VAL A 4 -42.49 47.57 5.95
C VAL A 4 -41.76 47.16 4.68
N ASP A 5 -41.72 48.06 3.72
CA ASP A 5 -40.89 47.89 2.53
C ASP A 5 -39.43 48.15 2.91
N LEU A 6 -38.55 47.20 2.58
CA LEU A 6 -37.12 47.29 2.84
C LEU A 6 -36.34 47.64 1.57
N SER A 7 -37.03 47.87 0.44
CA SER A 7 -36.42 48.28 -0.83
C SER A 7 -35.59 49.55 -0.65
N GLY A 8 -34.42 49.60 -1.30
CA GLY A 8 -33.47 50.72 -1.19
C GLY A 8 -32.62 50.73 0.08
N LYS A 9 -32.93 49.94 1.12
CA LYS A 9 -32.11 49.90 2.34
C LYS A 9 -30.73 49.29 2.04
N ARG A 10 -29.67 50.03 2.39
CA ARG A 10 -28.28 49.57 2.34
C ARG A 10 -27.76 49.23 3.73
N PHE A 11 -27.09 48.09 3.86
CA PHE A 11 -26.42 47.65 5.10
C PHE A 11 -25.17 46.85 4.74
N GLY A 12 -24.04 47.21 5.35
CA GLY A 12 -22.73 46.71 4.91
C GLY A 12 -22.51 46.96 3.40
N LYS A 13 -22.16 45.89 2.67
CA LYS A 13 -21.96 45.88 1.20
C LYS A 13 -23.20 45.45 0.41
N LEU A 14 -24.39 45.45 1.01
CA LEU A 14 -25.63 44.96 0.40
C LEU A 14 -26.68 46.06 0.30
N THR A 15 -27.36 46.13 -0.84
CA THR A 15 -28.50 47.01 -1.11
C THR A 15 -29.71 46.16 -1.44
N VAL A 16 -30.82 46.37 -0.73
CA VAL A 16 -32.08 45.64 -0.98
C VAL A 16 -32.73 46.19 -2.23
N LEU A 17 -32.98 45.33 -3.22
CA LEU A 17 -33.64 45.70 -4.46
C LEU A 17 -35.16 45.58 -4.34
N LYS A 18 -35.65 44.36 -4.09
CA LYS A 18 -37.10 44.08 -4.08
C LYS A 18 -37.46 42.85 -3.26
N LYS A 19 -38.70 42.82 -2.81
CA LYS A 19 -39.34 41.62 -2.28
C LYS A 19 -39.59 40.61 -3.41
N THR A 20 -39.33 39.34 -3.17
CA THR A 20 -39.61 38.26 -4.12
C THR A 20 -40.83 37.45 -3.66
N GLU A 21 -41.39 36.63 -4.57
CA GLU A 21 -42.47 35.71 -4.25
C GLU A 21 -41.99 34.43 -3.53
N GLN A 22 -40.67 34.17 -3.57
CA GLN A 22 -40.08 33.00 -2.94
C GLN A 22 -40.16 33.10 -1.41
N LYS A 23 -40.58 32.01 -0.77
CA LYS A 23 -40.68 31.92 0.69
C LYS A 23 -39.72 30.88 1.24
N ARG A 24 -39.12 31.19 2.39
CA ARG A 24 -38.35 30.25 3.21
C ARG A 24 -38.83 30.32 4.64
N LYS A 25 -39.20 29.16 5.22
CA LYS A 25 -39.75 29.06 6.59
C LYS A 25 -40.88 30.08 6.87
N GLY A 26 -41.79 30.25 5.92
CA GLY A 26 -42.93 31.17 6.03
C GLY A 26 -42.62 32.65 5.80
N SER A 27 -41.36 33.06 5.59
CA SER A 27 -40.98 34.45 5.30
C SER A 27 -40.64 34.66 3.82
N PHE A 28 -41.07 35.78 3.23
CA PHE A 28 -40.67 36.17 1.87
C PHE A 28 -39.17 36.51 1.82
N LEU A 29 -38.51 36.05 0.77
CA LEU A 29 -37.12 36.38 0.50
C LEU A 29 -37.02 37.74 -0.20
N TRP A 30 -36.00 38.49 0.18
CA TRP A 30 -35.67 39.79 -0.39
C TRP A 30 -34.42 39.65 -1.25
N LEU A 31 -34.49 40.18 -2.47
CA LEU A 31 -33.36 40.23 -3.39
C LEU A 31 -32.46 41.41 -2.98
N CYS A 32 -31.21 41.11 -2.65
CA CYS A 32 -30.20 42.10 -2.30
C CYS A 32 -29.03 42.02 -3.28
N ARG A 33 -28.57 43.17 -3.76
CA ARG A 33 -27.37 43.30 -4.61
C ARG A 33 -26.17 43.69 -3.77
N CYS A 34 -25.06 42.99 -3.95
CA CYS A 34 -23.80 43.31 -3.29
C CYS A 34 -22.96 44.30 -4.12
N ASP A 35 -22.10 45.08 -3.47
CA ASP A 35 -21.13 45.96 -4.13
C ASP A 35 -20.22 45.22 -5.14
N CYS A 36 -20.02 43.90 -4.97
CA CYS A 36 -19.28 43.07 -5.93
C CYS A 36 -20.09 42.67 -7.18
N GLY A 37 -21.35 43.10 -7.30
CA GLY A 37 -22.25 42.78 -8.41
C GLY A 37 -23.09 41.52 -8.22
N ASN A 38 -22.76 40.64 -7.27
CA ASN A 38 -23.57 39.43 -7.00
C ASN A 38 -24.90 39.76 -6.31
N GLU A 39 -25.93 38.99 -6.67
CA GLU A 39 -27.26 39.06 -6.06
C GLU A 39 -27.49 37.87 -5.12
N ILE A 40 -28.09 38.13 -3.95
CA ILE A 40 -28.41 37.11 -2.96
C ILE A 40 -29.83 37.28 -2.44
N LEU A 41 -30.42 36.18 -1.99
CA LEU A 41 -31.74 36.16 -1.36
C LEU A 41 -31.62 36.07 0.16
N LEU A 42 -32.19 37.03 0.87
CA LEU A 42 -32.16 37.11 2.33
C LEU A 42 -33.55 37.10 2.95
N GLU A 43 -33.65 36.51 4.14
CA GLU A 43 -34.87 36.53 4.96
C GLU A 43 -34.99 37.90 5.64
N ARG A 44 -36.23 38.39 5.81
CA ARG A 44 -36.52 39.72 6.38
C ARG A 44 -35.77 40.01 7.68
N TYR A 45 -35.76 39.07 8.63
CA TYR A 45 -35.11 39.27 9.93
C TYR A 45 -33.59 39.43 9.83
N LYS A 46 -32.93 38.87 8.80
CA LYS A 46 -31.48 39.02 8.59
C LYS A 46 -31.12 40.42 8.12
N ILE A 47 -32.03 41.07 7.40
CA ILE A 47 -31.90 42.45 6.93
C ILE A 47 -32.19 43.42 8.07
N GLU A 48 -33.26 43.18 8.84
CA GLU A 48 -33.64 44.04 9.97
C GLU A 48 -32.62 44.01 11.11
N ARG A 49 -32.04 42.84 11.41
CA ARG A 49 -31.01 42.66 12.43
C ARG A 49 -29.57 42.75 11.89
N GLU A 50 -29.42 43.06 10.60
CA GLU A 50 -28.12 43.22 9.92
C GLU A 50 -27.15 42.04 10.13
N LEU A 51 -27.66 40.80 10.11
CA LEU A 51 -26.85 39.60 10.37
C LEU A 51 -25.93 39.20 9.20
N VAL A 52 -26.11 39.83 8.04
CA VAL A 52 -25.35 39.53 6.81
C VAL A 52 -24.89 40.85 6.21
N HIS A 53 -23.59 41.12 6.19
CA HIS A 53 -23.05 42.38 5.66
C HIS A 53 -22.44 42.28 4.25
N SER A 54 -22.38 41.08 3.65
CA SER A 54 -21.92 40.86 2.27
C SER A 54 -22.42 39.53 1.72
N CYS A 55 -22.35 39.33 0.40
CA CYS A 55 -22.71 38.04 -0.23
C CYS A 55 -21.67 36.93 -0.02
N GLY A 56 -20.72 37.10 0.91
CA GLY A 56 -19.58 36.20 1.07
C GLY A 56 -18.39 36.49 0.14
N CYS A 57 -18.50 37.50 -0.75
CA CYS A 57 -17.42 37.95 -1.62
C CYS A 57 -16.17 38.45 -0.88
N SER A 58 -16.29 38.81 0.40
CA SER A 58 -15.13 39.17 1.23
C SER A 58 -14.31 37.94 1.69
N ARG A 59 -14.89 36.74 1.69
CA ARG A 59 -14.20 35.46 1.98
C ARG A 59 -13.74 34.74 0.71
N THR A 60 -14.34 35.09 -0.42
CA THR A 60 -13.98 34.62 -1.75
C THR A 60 -13.81 35.85 -2.61
N SER A 61 -12.82 36.67 -2.30
CA SER A 61 -12.26 37.54 -3.33
C SER A 61 -11.84 36.59 -4.44
N SER A 62 -12.50 36.66 -5.59
CA SER A 62 -11.92 36.11 -6.81
C SER A 62 -10.67 36.93 -7.07
N ILE A 63 -9.57 36.57 -6.43
CA ILE A 63 -8.29 37.21 -6.64
C ILE A 63 -8.00 36.97 -8.12
N ASP A 64 -8.08 38.04 -8.90
CA ASP A 64 -7.60 37.98 -10.26
C ASP A 64 -6.08 37.98 -10.19
N LEU A 65 -5.50 36.85 -10.58
CA LEU A 65 -4.06 36.66 -10.60
C LEU A 65 -3.51 36.91 -12.01
N THR A 66 -4.34 37.24 -13.00
CA THR A 66 -3.94 37.49 -14.39
C THR A 66 -2.83 38.55 -14.45
N GLY A 67 -1.75 38.25 -15.18
CA GLY A 67 -0.59 39.13 -15.33
C GLY A 67 0.39 39.11 -14.15
N LYS A 68 0.05 38.47 -13.02
CA LYS A 68 0.93 38.46 -11.85
C LYS A 68 2.17 37.59 -12.11
N LYS A 69 3.36 38.15 -11.88
CA LYS A 69 4.63 37.41 -11.90
C LYS A 69 4.95 36.86 -10.50
N ILE A 70 5.17 35.56 -10.41
CA ILE A 70 5.49 34.84 -9.18
C ILE A 70 6.75 34.00 -9.46
N GLY A 71 7.90 34.53 -9.04
CA GLY A 71 9.20 33.97 -9.43
C GLY A 71 9.39 33.98 -10.95
N LYS A 72 9.57 32.78 -11.53
CA LYS A 72 9.70 32.53 -12.97
C LYS A 72 8.36 32.30 -13.67
N LEU A 73 7.23 32.39 -12.99
CA LEU A 73 5.90 32.16 -13.57
C LEU A 73 5.16 33.47 -13.79
N THR A 74 4.56 33.61 -14.96
CA THR A 74 3.59 34.66 -15.29
C THR A 74 2.21 34.01 -15.42
N VAL A 75 1.25 34.45 -14.63
CA VAL A 75 -0.13 33.95 -14.68
C VAL A 75 -0.82 34.52 -15.93
N ILE A 76 -1.29 33.66 -16.83
CA ILE A 76 -1.93 34.06 -18.09
C ILE A 76 -3.43 34.26 -17.91
N ARG A 77 -4.13 33.25 -17.39
CA ARG A 77 -5.59 33.29 -17.26
C ARG A 77 -6.11 32.25 -16.29
N LYS A 78 -7.30 32.52 -15.77
CA LYS A 78 -8.08 31.55 -15.00
C LYS A 78 -8.68 30.47 -15.92
N LEU A 79 -8.71 29.23 -15.45
CA LEU A 79 -9.38 28.11 -16.11
C LEU A 79 -10.72 27.82 -15.41
N ASN A 80 -11.66 27.27 -16.16
CA ASN A 80 -12.95 26.81 -15.62
C ASN A 80 -12.86 25.45 -14.90
N GLU A 81 -11.66 24.86 -14.86
CA GLU A 81 -11.34 23.63 -14.14
C GLU A 81 -11.06 23.92 -12.65
N LYS A 82 -11.51 23.04 -11.76
CA LYS A 82 -11.27 23.13 -10.32
C LYS A 82 -10.51 21.91 -9.80
N LYS A 83 -9.67 22.14 -8.78
CA LYS A 83 -9.07 21.10 -7.96
C LYS A 83 -9.50 21.32 -6.50
N GLY A 84 -10.45 20.49 -6.04
CA GLY A 84 -11.16 20.73 -4.78
C GLY A 84 -11.95 22.03 -4.85
N SER A 85 -11.74 22.94 -3.90
CA SER A 85 -12.38 24.26 -3.85
C SER A 85 -11.67 25.35 -4.68
N ASN A 86 -10.50 25.07 -5.26
CA ASN A 86 -9.66 26.06 -5.94
C ASN A 86 -9.80 25.98 -7.47
N TYR A 87 -9.88 27.14 -8.12
CA TYR A 87 -9.75 27.23 -9.58
C TYR A 87 -8.30 27.00 -10.02
N LEU A 88 -8.12 26.41 -11.19
CA LEU A 88 -6.81 26.29 -11.84
C LEU A 88 -6.51 27.56 -12.64
N TRP A 89 -5.24 27.94 -12.67
CA TRP A 89 -4.70 29.04 -13.45
C TRP A 89 -3.69 28.51 -14.44
N LEU A 90 -3.74 28.99 -15.67
CA LEU A 90 -2.70 28.75 -16.66
C LEU A 90 -1.56 29.75 -16.41
N CYS A 91 -0.36 29.24 -16.15
CA CYS A 91 0.83 30.05 -15.94
C CYS A 91 1.89 29.68 -16.97
N ARG A 92 2.59 30.68 -17.53
CA ARG A 92 3.75 30.49 -18.40
C ARG A 92 5.03 30.74 -17.62
N CYS A 93 5.97 29.81 -17.71
CA CYS A 93 7.29 29.94 -17.11
C CYS A 93 8.24 30.69 -18.03
N ASP A 94 9.25 31.36 -17.46
CA ASP A 94 10.33 32.02 -18.23
C ASP A 94 11.07 31.04 -19.17
N CYS A 95 10.98 29.73 -18.94
CA CYS A 95 11.53 28.69 -19.83
C CYS A 95 10.62 28.32 -21.01
N GLY A 96 9.49 29.01 -21.18
CA GLY A 96 8.50 28.74 -22.24
C GLY A 96 7.42 27.72 -21.88
N ASN A 97 7.60 26.91 -20.83
CA ASN A 97 6.62 25.88 -20.45
C ASN A 97 5.37 26.48 -19.79
N GLU A 98 4.22 25.92 -20.12
CA GLU A 98 2.93 26.27 -19.52
C GLU A 98 2.49 25.21 -18.51
N ILE A 99 2.02 25.65 -17.33
CA ILE A 99 1.58 24.77 -16.25
C ILE A 99 0.23 25.23 -15.69
N LYS A 100 -0.55 24.28 -15.18
CA LYS A 100 -1.80 24.54 -14.46
C LYS A 100 -1.54 24.57 -12.95
N VAL A 101 -1.80 25.69 -12.29
CA VAL A 101 -1.56 25.86 -10.85
C VAL A 101 -2.86 26.25 -10.12
N PRO A 102 -3.25 25.57 -9.02
CA PRO A 102 -4.40 25.97 -8.22
C PRO A 102 -4.21 27.33 -7.54
N THR A 103 -5.29 28.11 -7.35
CA THR A 103 -5.25 29.42 -6.66
C THR A 103 -4.49 29.37 -5.33
N SER A 104 -4.77 28.37 -4.47
CA SER A 104 -4.12 28.21 -3.16
C SER A 104 -2.59 28.08 -3.23
N HIS A 105 -2.06 27.54 -4.32
CA HIS A 105 -0.62 27.37 -4.53
C HIS A 105 0.05 28.63 -5.08
N LEU A 106 -0.71 29.61 -5.56
CA LEU A 106 -0.22 30.91 -6.01
C LEU A 106 -0.33 31.99 -4.92
N THR A 107 -1.19 31.80 -3.92
CA THR A 107 -1.50 32.82 -2.90
C THR A 107 -0.94 32.52 -1.51
N ARG A 108 -0.48 31.30 -1.24
CA ARG A 108 0.14 30.92 0.05
C ARG A 108 1.51 31.60 0.26
N ASN A 109 2.00 31.62 1.52
CA ASN A 109 3.29 32.23 1.90
C ASN A 109 4.52 31.71 1.11
N ASN A 110 4.46 30.48 0.59
CA ASN A 110 5.50 29.91 -0.28
C ASN A 110 4.90 29.48 -1.64
N PRO A 111 4.64 30.44 -2.55
CA PRO A 111 3.88 30.17 -3.76
C PRO A 111 4.71 29.37 -4.77
N THR A 112 4.02 28.70 -5.70
CA THR A 112 4.68 27.99 -6.81
C THR A 112 5.35 29.04 -7.70
N SER A 113 6.67 29.01 -7.79
CA SER A 113 7.49 30.05 -8.41
C SER A 113 8.20 29.63 -9.69
N SER A 114 8.04 28.37 -10.13
CA SER A 114 8.53 27.88 -11.42
C SER A 114 7.76 26.63 -11.86
N CYS A 115 7.86 26.26 -13.14
CA CYS A 115 7.31 24.99 -13.64
C CYS A 115 8.13 23.75 -13.25
N GLY A 116 9.15 23.92 -12.40
CA GLY A 116 10.08 22.84 -12.07
C GLY A 116 11.14 22.60 -13.15
N CYS A 117 11.24 23.43 -14.20
CA CYS A 117 12.30 23.33 -15.22
C CYS A 117 13.72 23.40 -14.63
N SER A 118 13.90 24.13 -13.53
CA SER A 118 15.19 24.21 -12.81
C SER A 118 15.50 22.91 -12.03
N LYS A 119 14.49 22.06 -11.79
CA LYS A 119 14.58 20.70 -11.21
C LYS A 119 14.30 19.62 -12.25
N GLY A 120 14.19 19.98 -13.53
CA GLY A 120 14.29 19.02 -14.62
C GLY A 120 15.72 18.52 -14.56
N LYS A 121 15.91 17.32 -14.00
CA LYS A 121 17.15 16.58 -14.23
C LYS A 121 17.43 16.72 -15.71
N LYS A 122 18.57 17.33 -16.07
CA LYS A 122 19.16 17.10 -17.40
C LYS A 122 18.98 15.62 -17.64
N SER A 123 18.29 15.22 -18.70
CA SER A 123 18.22 13.82 -19.08
C SER A 123 19.67 13.40 -19.26
N GLU A 124 20.22 12.77 -18.23
CA GLU A 124 21.59 12.29 -18.25
C GLU A 124 21.64 11.32 -19.41
N ASP A 125 22.49 11.64 -20.38
CA ASP A 125 22.79 10.73 -21.45
C ASP A 125 23.59 9.58 -20.84
N ILE A 126 22.96 8.42 -20.75
CA ILE A 126 23.58 7.18 -20.27
C ILE A 126 23.97 6.28 -21.44
N SER A 127 24.02 6.81 -22.67
CA SER A 127 24.51 6.05 -23.83
C SER A 127 25.88 5.46 -23.53
N ASN A 128 26.07 4.20 -23.89
CA ASN A 128 27.27 3.39 -23.63
C ASN A 128 27.60 3.13 -22.15
N GLN A 129 26.70 3.44 -21.22
CA GLN A 129 26.86 3.04 -19.82
C GLN A 129 26.36 1.61 -19.60
N LYS A 130 27.11 0.85 -18.80
CA LYS A 130 26.80 -0.53 -18.47
C LYS A 130 26.17 -0.65 -17.08
N PHE A 131 25.02 -1.29 -16.99
CA PHE A 131 24.25 -1.56 -15.78
C PHE A 131 24.12 -3.07 -15.59
N GLY A 132 25.02 -3.66 -14.80
CA GLY A 132 25.14 -5.12 -14.75
C GLY A 132 25.59 -5.66 -16.11
N ARG A 133 24.73 -6.44 -16.77
CA ARG A 133 24.95 -6.97 -18.13
C ARG A 133 24.28 -6.16 -19.23
N LEU A 134 23.64 -5.04 -18.90
CA LEU A 134 22.89 -4.23 -19.86
C LEU A 134 23.71 -3.02 -20.27
N LEU A 135 24.00 -2.88 -21.55
CA LEU A 135 24.58 -1.69 -22.15
C LEU A 135 23.45 -0.80 -22.69
N ALA A 136 23.32 0.41 -22.16
CA ALA A 136 22.34 1.37 -22.65
C ALA A 136 22.77 1.92 -24.02
N ILE A 137 21.94 1.75 -25.04
CA ILE A 137 22.24 2.15 -26.42
C ILE A 137 21.70 3.54 -26.72
N CYS A 138 20.38 3.72 -26.57
CA CYS A 138 19.72 4.98 -26.87
C CYS A 138 18.44 5.18 -26.05
N PRO A 139 18.07 6.45 -25.79
CA PRO A 139 16.80 6.77 -25.17
C PRO A 139 15.66 6.58 -26.17
N THR A 140 14.53 6.12 -25.68
CA THR A 140 13.27 6.03 -26.43
C THR A 140 12.35 7.21 -26.09
N GLU A 141 11.29 7.40 -26.88
CA GLU A 141 10.26 8.40 -26.58
C GLU A 141 9.37 8.01 -25.37
N LYS A 142 9.40 6.72 -24.99
CA LYS A 142 8.57 6.19 -23.92
C LYS A 142 9.05 6.67 -22.56
N ARG A 143 8.09 6.93 -21.67
CA ARG A 143 8.37 7.23 -20.26
C ARG A 143 7.59 6.33 -19.33
N LEU A 144 8.28 5.76 -18.36
CA LEU A 144 7.70 4.94 -17.30
C LEU A 144 7.90 5.64 -15.95
N ALA A 145 6.81 5.92 -15.24
CA ALA A 145 6.82 6.62 -13.95
C ALA A 145 7.64 7.93 -13.98
N GLY A 146 7.56 8.68 -15.08
CA GLY A 146 8.29 9.94 -15.27
C GLY A 146 9.77 9.79 -15.66
N SER A 147 10.26 8.57 -15.88
CA SER A 147 11.64 8.28 -16.31
C SER A 147 11.70 7.87 -17.77
N VAL A 148 12.75 8.31 -18.48
CA VAL A 148 13.02 7.91 -19.87
C VAL A 148 13.30 6.40 -19.92
N VAL A 149 12.68 5.72 -20.88
CA VAL A 149 12.94 4.31 -21.18
C VAL A 149 14.08 4.23 -22.19
N TRP A 150 15.03 3.34 -21.94
CA TRP A 150 16.23 3.14 -22.73
C TRP A 150 16.21 1.77 -23.39
N GLU A 151 16.59 1.72 -24.67
CA GLU A 151 16.91 0.46 -25.33
C GLU A 151 18.29 0.01 -24.85
N CYS A 152 18.36 -1.21 -24.34
CA CYS A 152 19.58 -1.79 -23.79
C CYS A 152 19.90 -3.10 -24.51
N VAL A 153 21.18 -3.32 -24.83
CA VAL A 153 21.69 -4.60 -25.31
C VAL A 153 22.30 -5.33 -24.12
N CYS A 154 21.85 -6.55 -23.88
CA CYS A 154 22.45 -7.38 -22.86
C CYS A 154 23.70 -8.10 -23.39
N ASP A 155 24.63 -8.45 -22.50
CA ASP A 155 25.77 -9.32 -22.81
C ASP A 155 25.33 -10.67 -23.47
N CYS A 156 24.09 -11.10 -23.21
CA CYS A 156 23.44 -12.27 -23.83
C CYS A 156 23.08 -12.07 -25.33
N GLY A 157 23.23 -10.86 -25.86
CA GLY A 157 22.82 -10.47 -27.22
C GLY A 157 21.37 -9.96 -27.33
N ASN A 158 20.51 -10.22 -26.34
CA ASN A 158 19.11 -9.76 -26.38
C ASN A 158 18.98 -8.27 -26.11
N ARG A 159 18.02 -7.65 -26.81
CA ARG A 159 17.64 -6.25 -26.65
C ARG A 159 16.41 -6.15 -25.75
N ILE A 160 16.43 -5.23 -24.79
CA ILE A 160 15.30 -4.97 -23.89
C ILE A 160 15.10 -3.47 -23.69
N GLU A 161 13.87 -3.06 -23.41
CA GLU A 161 13.52 -1.69 -23.01
C GLU A 161 13.44 -1.59 -21.48
N VAL A 162 14.24 -0.71 -20.86
CA VAL A 162 14.29 -0.55 -19.39
C VAL A 162 14.25 0.92 -19.02
N SER A 163 13.51 1.28 -17.97
CA SER A 163 13.50 2.66 -17.50
C SER A 163 14.82 3.06 -16.81
N LEU A 164 15.23 4.33 -16.96
CA LEU A 164 16.42 4.88 -16.30
C LEU A 164 16.44 4.63 -14.79
N ASN A 165 15.27 4.73 -14.14
CA ASN A 165 15.16 4.46 -12.70
C ASN A 165 15.48 3.00 -12.37
N GLN A 166 15.02 2.03 -13.17
CA GLN A 166 15.28 0.60 -12.95
C GLN A 166 16.75 0.24 -13.19
N LEU A 167 17.40 0.89 -14.17
CA LEU A 167 18.84 0.76 -14.42
C LEU A 167 19.64 1.30 -13.23
N LYS A 168 19.32 2.52 -12.76
CA LYS A 168 20.02 3.16 -11.62
C LYS A 168 19.78 2.48 -10.29
N SER A 169 18.57 1.98 -10.03
CA SER A 169 18.28 1.26 -8.79
C SER A 169 18.89 -0.15 -8.77
N GLY A 170 19.36 -0.65 -9.91
CA GLY A 170 19.89 -2.00 -10.04
C GLY A 170 18.83 -3.10 -9.96
N ASN A 171 17.55 -2.76 -10.12
CA ASN A 171 16.46 -3.74 -10.12
C ASN A 171 16.49 -4.63 -11.37
N VAL A 172 17.00 -4.08 -12.49
CA VAL A 172 17.12 -4.80 -13.76
C VAL A 172 18.59 -4.80 -14.16
N LYS A 173 19.21 -5.98 -14.14
CA LYS A 173 20.66 -6.18 -14.38
C LYS A 173 20.97 -7.01 -15.63
N SER A 174 19.97 -7.63 -16.26
CA SER A 174 20.12 -8.43 -17.48
C SER A 174 18.81 -8.52 -18.25
N CYS A 175 18.87 -9.13 -19.44
CA CYS A 175 17.74 -9.54 -20.27
C CYS A 175 16.80 -10.56 -19.59
N GLY A 176 17.13 -11.04 -18.38
CA GLY A 176 16.53 -12.22 -17.74
C GLY A 176 17.48 -13.43 -17.74
N CYS A 177 18.54 -13.40 -18.55
CA CYS A 177 19.50 -14.51 -18.66
C CYS A 177 20.25 -14.82 -17.36
N LEU A 178 20.40 -13.85 -16.45
CA LEU A 178 21.03 -14.12 -15.15
C LEU A 178 20.27 -15.20 -14.36
N VAL A 179 18.93 -15.26 -14.51
CA VAL A 179 18.10 -16.28 -13.85
C VAL A 179 18.38 -17.68 -14.42
N HIS A 180 18.82 -17.78 -15.67
CA HIS A 180 19.11 -19.05 -16.34
C HIS A 180 20.56 -19.53 -16.15
N GLU A 181 21.45 -18.69 -15.60
CA GLU A 181 22.87 -19.01 -15.41
C GLU A 181 23.23 -19.34 -13.96
N HIS A 182 22.33 -19.13 -13.00
CA HIS A 182 22.52 -19.61 -11.63
C HIS A 182 22.37 -21.14 -11.55
N ASP A 183 23.18 -21.74 -10.67
CA ASP A 183 23.42 -23.18 -10.44
C ASP A 183 22.11 -23.98 -10.25
N PRO A 184 21.90 -25.14 -10.92
CA PRO A 184 20.73 -26.02 -10.74
C PRO A 184 20.49 -26.54 -9.32
N LYS A 185 21.30 -26.17 -8.33
CA LYS A 185 21.01 -26.34 -6.89
C LYS A 185 19.81 -25.51 -6.40
N GLU A 186 19.28 -24.59 -7.19
CA GLU A 186 18.21 -23.64 -6.83
C GLU A 186 16.82 -23.93 -7.47
N THR A 187 16.56 -25.12 -8.01
CA THR A 187 15.18 -25.48 -8.35
C THR A 187 14.40 -25.68 -7.05
N LEU A 188 13.66 -24.66 -6.60
CA LEU A 188 12.74 -24.78 -5.48
C LEU A 188 11.78 -25.95 -5.74
N HIS A 189 11.89 -27.02 -4.94
CA HIS A 189 11.05 -28.19 -5.09
C HIS A 189 9.73 -27.93 -4.39
N TYR A 190 8.67 -27.79 -5.19
CA TYR A 190 7.31 -27.67 -4.69
C TYR A 190 6.63 -29.03 -4.72
N VAL A 191 6.37 -29.58 -3.53
CA VAL A 191 5.64 -30.83 -3.35
C VAL A 191 4.43 -30.55 -2.48
N GLU A 192 3.24 -31.00 -2.89
CA GLU A 192 1.98 -30.73 -2.19
C GLU A 192 1.80 -29.23 -1.85
N GLN A 193 2.14 -28.35 -2.80
CA GLN A 193 2.06 -26.88 -2.67
C GLN A 193 2.98 -26.27 -1.60
N THR A 194 3.99 -27.01 -1.14
CA THR A 194 4.96 -26.59 -0.13
C THR A 194 6.36 -26.63 -0.72
N CYS A 195 7.16 -25.59 -0.48
CA CYS A 195 8.56 -25.55 -0.92
C CYS A 195 9.45 -26.19 0.15
N VAL A 196 10.13 -27.28 -0.21
CA VAL A 196 10.96 -28.07 0.72
C VAL A 196 12.15 -27.24 1.22
N GLU A 197 12.85 -26.55 0.32
CA GLU A 197 14.03 -25.73 0.66
C GLU A 197 13.67 -24.56 1.57
N SER A 198 12.51 -23.95 1.36
CA SER A 198 12.01 -22.86 2.21
C SER A 198 11.71 -23.32 3.64
N LEU A 199 11.35 -24.59 3.84
CA LEU A 199 11.16 -25.15 5.17
C LEU A 199 12.50 -25.55 5.82
N ARG A 200 13.47 -26.04 5.02
CA ARG A 200 14.81 -26.39 5.48
C ARG A 200 15.63 -25.20 5.96
N SER A 201 15.56 -24.05 5.27
CA SER A 201 16.44 -22.92 5.56
C SER A 201 16.21 -22.33 6.95
N LYS A 202 14.96 -22.37 7.45
CA LYS A 202 14.51 -21.78 8.73
C LYS A 202 15.00 -20.34 8.96
N GLU A 203 15.38 -19.64 7.89
CA GLU A 203 16.00 -18.32 7.99
C GLU A 203 14.96 -17.27 8.37
N VAL A 204 15.26 -16.51 9.41
CA VAL A 204 14.43 -15.41 9.85
C VAL A 204 14.83 -14.16 9.09
N ARG A 205 13.84 -13.46 8.49
CA ARG A 205 14.07 -12.20 7.80
C ARG A 205 14.65 -11.14 8.74
N LYS A 206 15.53 -10.28 8.20
CA LYS A 206 16.19 -9.19 8.93
C LYS A 206 15.23 -8.18 9.57
N ASP A 207 14.03 -8.03 9.01
CA ASP A 207 12.97 -7.14 9.50
C ASP A 207 12.00 -7.82 10.50
N ASN A 208 12.30 -9.05 10.94
CA ASN A 208 11.49 -9.77 11.92
C ASN A 208 11.78 -9.24 13.34
N THR A 209 10.77 -8.63 13.96
CA THR A 209 10.87 -8.04 15.30
C THR A 209 10.58 -9.01 16.45
N SER A 210 9.97 -10.17 16.16
CA SER A 210 9.67 -11.18 17.17
C SER A 210 10.79 -12.21 17.33
N GLY A 211 11.72 -12.32 16.38
CA GLY A 211 12.74 -13.36 16.32
C GLY A 211 12.20 -14.74 15.93
N CYS A 212 10.91 -14.84 15.57
CA CYS A 212 10.27 -16.09 15.17
C CYS A 212 9.25 -15.82 14.05
N THR A 213 9.35 -16.58 12.96
CA THR A 213 8.51 -16.39 11.77
C THR A 213 7.05 -16.72 12.09
N GLY A 214 6.14 -15.79 11.81
CA GLY A 214 4.70 -15.99 12.08
C GLY A 214 4.24 -15.63 13.50
N VAL A 215 5.13 -15.10 14.35
CA VAL A 215 4.76 -14.51 15.64
C VAL A 215 4.74 -12.99 15.54
N ARG A 216 3.63 -12.34 15.86
CA ARG A 216 3.51 -10.86 15.81
C ARG A 216 2.61 -10.31 16.92
N LYS A 217 2.86 -9.07 17.35
CA LYS A 217 2.03 -8.37 18.34
C LYS A 217 0.87 -7.64 17.64
N GLN A 218 -0.36 -7.90 18.07
CA GLN A 218 -1.57 -7.26 17.54
C GLN A 218 -2.56 -6.96 18.68
N LYS A 219 -3.06 -5.72 18.77
CA LYS A 219 -4.02 -5.27 19.80
C LYS A 219 -3.62 -5.68 21.24
N GLY A 220 -2.32 -5.58 21.57
CA GLY A 220 -1.79 -5.89 22.90
C GLY A 220 -1.47 -7.37 23.15
N LYS A 221 -1.88 -8.30 22.29
CA LYS A 221 -1.60 -9.75 22.40
C LYS A 221 -0.60 -10.23 21.35
N TRP A 222 0.13 -11.30 21.64
CA TRP A 222 1.02 -11.99 20.71
C TRP A 222 0.27 -13.08 19.97
N ILE A 223 0.21 -12.98 18.65
CA ILE A 223 -0.48 -13.95 17.79
C ILE A 223 0.56 -14.85 17.15
N ALA A 224 0.34 -16.16 17.23
CA ALA A 224 1.14 -17.18 16.57
C ALA A 224 0.36 -17.77 15.39
N GLN A 225 1.01 -17.83 14.22
CA GLN A 225 0.45 -18.39 12.99
C GLN A 225 1.52 -19.18 12.24
N ILE A 226 1.12 -20.26 11.61
CA ILE A 226 1.97 -21.06 10.72
C ILE A 226 1.28 -21.21 9.37
N SER A 227 2.06 -21.34 8.30
CA SER A 227 1.52 -21.58 6.96
C SER A 227 2.10 -22.86 6.40
N PHE A 228 1.24 -23.70 5.83
CA PHE A 228 1.59 -25.00 5.27
C PHE A 228 0.56 -25.37 4.19
N GLN A 229 1.00 -25.95 3.06
CA GLN A 229 0.14 -26.23 1.89
C GLN A 229 -0.70 -25.01 1.42
N LYS A 230 -0.11 -23.80 1.47
CA LYS A 230 -0.78 -22.50 1.22
C LYS A 230 -1.97 -22.17 2.16
N VAL A 231 -2.23 -22.98 3.17
CA VAL A 231 -3.21 -22.70 4.22
C VAL A 231 -2.52 -22.02 5.40
N ARG A 232 -3.15 -20.99 5.96
CA ARG A 232 -2.65 -20.31 7.17
C ARG A 232 -3.45 -20.80 8.38
N TYR A 233 -2.73 -21.41 9.31
CA TYR A 233 -3.28 -21.91 10.57
C TYR A 233 -3.07 -20.89 11.69
N PHE A 234 -4.12 -20.63 12.45
CA PHE A 234 -4.08 -19.79 13.64
C PHE A 234 -3.84 -20.67 14.86
N LEU A 235 -2.73 -20.44 15.56
CA LEU A 235 -2.32 -21.28 16.70
C LEU A 235 -2.76 -20.70 18.05
N GLY A 236 -3.19 -19.44 18.06
CA GLY A 236 -3.64 -18.77 19.29
C GLY A 236 -3.17 -17.33 19.43
N ALA A 237 -3.73 -16.68 20.47
CA ALA A 237 -3.34 -15.35 20.92
C ALA A 237 -2.93 -15.42 22.40
N PHE A 238 -1.72 -14.97 22.68
CA PHE A 238 -1.03 -15.11 23.96
C PHE A 238 -0.72 -13.74 24.57
N GLU A 239 -0.58 -13.68 25.88
CA GLU A 239 -0.17 -12.44 26.56
C GLU A 239 1.35 -12.25 26.50
N LYS A 240 2.09 -13.36 26.62
CA LYS A 240 3.56 -13.37 26.58
C LYS A 240 4.06 -13.73 25.19
N LYS A 241 5.22 -13.17 24.84
CA LYS A 241 5.88 -13.41 23.54
C LYS A 241 6.38 -14.84 23.45
N GLU A 242 6.89 -15.34 24.56
CA GLU A 242 7.53 -16.63 24.74
C GLU A 242 6.55 -17.77 24.47
N ASP A 243 5.32 -17.66 24.98
CA ASP A 243 4.25 -18.65 24.78
C ASP A 243 3.86 -18.75 23.31
N ALA A 244 3.74 -17.60 22.62
CA ALA A 244 3.45 -17.57 21.18
C ALA A 244 4.57 -18.21 20.35
N ILE A 245 5.84 -17.99 20.74
CA ILE A 245 6.99 -18.63 20.10
C ILE A 245 7.00 -20.14 20.36
N PHE A 246 6.71 -20.55 21.58
CA PHE A 246 6.67 -21.96 21.98
C PHE A 246 5.65 -22.73 21.15
N VAL A 247 4.40 -22.25 21.08
CA VAL A 247 3.35 -22.86 20.26
C VAL A 247 3.71 -22.84 18.77
N ARG A 248 4.33 -21.75 18.28
CA ARG A 248 4.78 -21.68 16.89
C ARG A 248 5.87 -22.70 16.56
N LYS A 249 6.81 -22.97 17.47
CA LYS A 249 7.86 -23.99 17.30
C LYS A 249 7.30 -25.40 17.37
N GLN A 250 6.34 -25.66 18.26
CA GLN A 250 5.65 -26.95 18.28
C GLN A 250 4.95 -27.23 16.96
N ALA A 251 4.23 -26.25 16.41
CA ALA A 251 3.60 -26.40 15.09
C ALA A 251 4.62 -26.58 13.96
N GLU A 252 5.82 -26.00 14.08
CA GLU A 252 6.92 -26.21 13.12
C GLU A 252 7.41 -27.65 13.13
N HIS A 253 7.66 -28.21 14.31
CA HIS A 253 8.07 -29.60 14.45
C HIS A 253 7.00 -30.56 13.89
N LEU A 254 5.72 -30.28 14.15
CA LEU A 254 4.61 -31.12 13.71
C LEU A 254 4.32 -31.03 12.21
N LEU A 255 4.46 -29.86 11.59
CA LEU A 255 4.07 -29.65 10.18
C LEU A 255 5.26 -29.53 9.24
N HIS A 256 6.26 -28.72 9.60
CA HIS A 256 7.39 -28.42 8.72
C HIS A 256 8.44 -29.52 8.80
N ASP A 257 8.91 -29.87 10.00
CA ASP A 257 9.97 -30.86 10.18
C ASP A 257 9.48 -32.27 9.76
N SER A 258 8.28 -32.66 10.18
CA SER A 258 7.68 -33.94 9.78
C SER A 258 7.54 -34.08 8.26
N PHE A 259 7.15 -33.01 7.56
CA PHE A 259 7.04 -32.98 6.11
C PHE A 259 8.41 -33.10 5.43
N VAL A 260 9.40 -32.34 5.89
CA VAL A 260 10.76 -32.39 5.35
C VAL A 260 11.36 -33.77 5.56
N ASP A 261 11.22 -34.36 6.75
CA ASP A 261 11.73 -35.70 7.06
C ASP A 261 11.06 -36.78 6.19
N ALA A 262 9.74 -36.71 6.04
CA ALA A 262 8.99 -37.64 5.19
C ALA A 262 9.38 -37.50 3.71
N TYR A 263 9.54 -36.26 3.24
CA TYR A 263 9.99 -35.98 1.87
C TYR A 263 11.42 -36.46 1.62
N ASP A 264 12.33 -36.28 2.58
CA ASP A 264 13.72 -36.73 2.49
C ASP A 264 13.81 -38.26 2.41
N LYS A 265 12.96 -38.96 3.17
CA LYS A 265 12.84 -40.43 3.10
C LYS A 265 12.29 -40.89 1.74
N TRP A 266 11.25 -40.23 1.23
CA TRP A 266 10.64 -40.56 -0.06
C TRP A 266 11.54 -40.23 -1.25
N SER A 267 12.20 -39.08 -1.23
CA SER A 267 13.06 -38.60 -2.32
C SER A 267 14.30 -39.48 -2.56
N ARG A 268 14.75 -40.24 -1.55
CA ARG A 268 15.85 -41.22 -1.67
C ARG A 268 15.43 -42.56 -2.28
N LYS A 269 14.14 -42.80 -2.49
CA LYS A 269 13.63 -44.05 -3.08
C LYS A 269 13.78 -44.08 -4.60
N ASP A 270 13.78 -45.28 -5.17
CA ASP A 270 13.89 -45.49 -6.61
C ASP A 270 12.64 -45.01 -7.36
N LEU A 271 12.79 -44.76 -8.67
CA LEU A 271 11.73 -44.22 -9.52
C LEU A 271 10.47 -45.10 -9.50
N GLU A 272 10.65 -46.42 -9.56
CA GLU A 272 9.55 -47.40 -9.55
C GLU A 272 8.73 -47.34 -8.25
N TYR A 273 9.40 -47.12 -7.11
CA TYR A 273 8.73 -46.94 -5.82
C TYR A 273 7.95 -45.62 -5.79
N LYS A 274 8.52 -44.54 -6.33
CA LYS A 274 7.89 -43.21 -6.36
C LYS A 274 6.64 -43.18 -7.25
N GLU A 275 6.64 -43.92 -8.36
CA GLU A 275 5.47 -44.06 -9.23
C GLU A 275 4.33 -44.84 -8.54
N LYS A 276 4.67 -45.89 -7.79
CA LYS A 276 3.70 -46.70 -7.02
C LYS A 276 3.19 -46.00 -5.76
N HIS A 277 4.01 -45.13 -5.15
CA HIS A 277 3.74 -44.45 -3.88
C HIS A 277 3.97 -42.94 -4.00
N PRO A 278 3.06 -42.20 -4.68
CA PRO A 278 3.19 -40.77 -4.82
C PRO A 278 3.13 -40.09 -3.45
N PHE A 279 4.04 -39.16 -3.19
CA PHE A 279 4.09 -38.45 -1.92
C PHE A 279 2.90 -37.51 -1.76
N LYS A 280 2.04 -37.79 -0.78
CA LYS A 280 0.87 -36.97 -0.43
C LYS A 280 0.80 -36.78 1.07
N ILE A 281 0.48 -35.55 1.49
CA ILE A 281 0.28 -35.20 2.89
C ILE A 281 -1.11 -34.57 3.07
N VAL A 282 -1.84 -35.07 4.06
CA VAL A 282 -3.15 -34.55 4.44
C VAL A 282 -3.07 -34.05 5.87
N VAL A 283 -3.36 -32.76 6.06
CA VAL A 283 -3.48 -32.16 7.38
C VAL A 283 -4.95 -31.99 7.70
N SER A 284 -5.40 -32.59 8.80
CA SER A 284 -6.73 -32.37 9.41
C SER A 284 -6.58 -31.62 10.73
N GLY A 285 -7.60 -30.83 11.08
CA GLY A 285 -7.60 -29.96 12.27
C GLY A 285 -7.47 -28.48 11.93
N SER A 286 -7.92 -27.62 12.85
CA SER A 286 -7.93 -26.15 12.69
C SER A 286 -7.01 -25.42 13.67
N ASN A 287 -6.49 -26.13 14.69
CA ASN A 287 -5.63 -25.61 15.74
C ASN A 287 -4.59 -26.65 16.17
N ILE A 288 -3.59 -26.23 16.96
CA ILE A 288 -2.46 -27.07 17.38
C ILE A 288 -2.85 -28.32 18.17
N ASP A 289 -3.95 -28.25 18.92
CA ASP A 289 -4.41 -29.35 19.78
C ASP A 289 -5.08 -30.48 18.97
N ASP A 290 -5.59 -30.16 17.78
CA ASP A 290 -6.37 -31.08 16.92
C ASP A 290 -5.65 -31.39 15.59
N PHE A 291 -4.37 -31.01 15.44
CA PHE A 291 -3.63 -31.32 14.22
C PHE A 291 -3.36 -32.81 14.10
N GLU A 292 -3.84 -33.38 13.00
CA GLU A 292 -3.47 -34.70 12.54
C GLU A 292 -2.84 -34.59 11.16
N VAL A 293 -1.64 -35.16 11.01
CA VAL A 293 -0.89 -35.19 9.75
C VAL A 293 -0.84 -36.64 9.27
N LYS A 294 -1.27 -36.89 8.03
CA LYS A 294 -1.30 -38.22 7.42
C LYS A 294 -0.50 -38.22 6.11
N PHE A 295 0.36 -39.21 5.93
CA PHE A 295 1.14 -39.41 4.71
C PHE A 295 0.60 -40.63 3.94
N SER A 296 0.60 -40.58 2.61
CA SER A 296 0.07 -41.67 1.75
C SER A 296 0.92 -42.92 1.67
N ASN A 297 2.16 -42.90 2.19
CA ASN A 297 3.19 -43.88 1.87
C ASN A 297 3.49 -44.92 2.96
N GLU A 298 2.60 -45.10 3.94
CA GLU A 298 2.74 -46.16 4.94
C GLU A 298 1.69 -47.25 4.66
N GLU A 299 2.16 -48.36 4.09
CA GLU A 299 1.45 -49.64 4.12
C GLU A 299 1.11 -49.95 5.59
N SER A 300 -0.18 -49.83 5.94
CA SER A 300 -0.98 -50.68 6.83
C SER A 300 -0.40 -51.34 8.10
N ASP A 301 0.77 -50.97 8.61
CA ASP A 301 1.31 -51.42 9.90
C ASP A 301 2.15 -50.30 10.55
N GLY A 302 1.45 -49.36 11.20
CA GLY A 302 2.08 -48.34 12.05
C GLY A 302 1.67 -46.92 11.70
N LEU A 303 0.40 -46.59 11.90
CA LEU A 303 -0.13 -45.23 11.83
C LEU A 303 0.62 -44.34 12.85
N PHE A 304 1.62 -43.58 12.41
CA PHE A 304 2.26 -42.57 13.28
C PHE A 304 1.32 -41.37 13.43
N ILE A 305 0.40 -41.44 14.39
CA ILE A 305 -0.39 -40.29 14.81
C ILE A 305 0.52 -39.40 15.67
N TYR A 306 1.01 -38.29 15.10
CA TYR A 306 1.52 -37.20 15.92
C TYR A 306 0.34 -36.46 16.54
N ARG A 307 -0.03 -36.83 17.77
CA ARG A 307 -0.99 -36.07 18.57
C ARG A 307 -0.26 -34.95 19.31
N GLY A 308 -0.83 -33.75 19.30
CA GLY A 308 -0.39 -32.66 20.18
C GLY A 308 -0.36 -33.16 21.63
N MET A 309 0.77 -32.97 22.33
CA MET A 309 0.90 -33.34 23.73
C MET A 309 -0.09 -32.50 24.56
N ASN A 310 -1.13 -33.15 25.09
CA ASN A 310 -2.07 -32.54 26.01
C ASN A 310 -1.36 -32.13 27.32
N GLU A 311 -1.61 -30.90 27.79
CA GLU A 311 -1.12 -30.36 29.08
C GLU A 311 -1.43 -31.29 30.28
N LYS A 312 -2.42 -32.18 30.17
CA LYS A 312 -2.82 -33.13 31.22
C LYS A 312 -1.82 -34.27 31.45
N GLU A 313 -1.05 -34.70 30.45
CA GLU A 313 -0.05 -35.77 30.64
C GLU A 313 1.27 -35.29 31.29
N SER A 314 1.51 -33.97 31.29
CA SER A 314 2.65 -33.38 32.01
C SER A 314 2.50 -33.43 33.54
N LYS A 315 1.26 -33.51 34.05
CA LYS A 315 0.96 -33.59 35.48
C LYS A 315 1.05 -35.02 36.02
N GLN A 316 0.64 -36.02 35.24
CA GLN A 316 0.73 -37.44 35.65
C GLN A 316 2.19 -37.91 35.76
N ARG A 317 3.07 -37.53 34.81
CA ARG A 317 4.51 -37.88 34.86
C ARG A 317 5.32 -37.14 35.93
N LYS A 318 4.79 -36.07 36.53
CA LYS A 318 5.39 -35.42 37.71
C LYS A 318 4.99 -36.08 39.02
N GLN A 319 3.86 -36.79 39.07
CA GLN A 319 3.41 -37.52 40.26
C GLN A 319 4.03 -38.93 40.33
N ASP A 320 4.18 -39.61 39.19
CA ASP A 320 4.80 -40.95 39.15
C ASP A 320 6.34 -40.95 39.23
N ARG A 321 6.99 -39.77 39.14
CA ARG A 321 8.43 -39.62 39.39
C ARG A 321 8.77 -39.31 40.86
N CYS A 322 7.77 -39.04 41.71
CA CYS A 322 7.95 -38.87 43.15
C CYS A 322 7.70 -40.15 43.96
N LEU A 323 7.18 -41.23 43.35
CA LEU A 323 6.94 -42.51 44.03
C LEU A 323 8.01 -43.59 43.75
N VAL A 324 9.04 -43.29 42.95
CA VAL A 324 10.18 -44.20 42.68
C VAL A 324 11.48 -43.72 43.35
N LEU A 325 11.43 -42.67 44.16
CA LEU A 325 12.55 -42.19 44.98
C LEU A 325 12.23 -42.17 46.49
N ALA A 326 11.23 -42.94 46.91
CA ALA A 326 10.90 -43.17 48.32
C ALA A 326 10.52 -44.65 48.56
N GLY A 327 11.29 -45.56 47.94
CA GLY A 327 11.25 -47.01 48.17
C GLY A 327 12.67 -47.54 48.25
#